data_AF-A0A1H5ZDK4-F1
#
_entry.id   AF-A0A1H5ZDK4-F1
#
_cell.length_a   1.000
_cell.length_b   1.000
_cell.length_c   1.000
_cell.angle_alpha   90.00
_cell.angle_beta   90.00
_cell.angle_gamma   90.00
#
_symmetry.space_group_name_H-M   'P 1'
#
loop_
_entity.id
_entity.type
_entity.pdbx_description
1 polymer ?
#
loop_
_entity_poly.entity_id
_entity_poly.type
_entity_poly.pdbx_seq_one_letter_code
_entity_poly.pdbx_strand_id
1 'polypeptide(L)'
;MEIIENHQISQETAKTGKTANKKFIMVNEWNEFPILEMGFSAGELEAMEIFFKNMPEQSGMAFFDVQHRDHNYVGVLPDILQRTIAATVIELNGQLEVKPNYVYVISPNKNFSIVKGFLHLFNPVASRGLRLPIDMFFPSLTIDKLNKAIEIILSGISSDGSLGIKAVKENNGLV
;
A
#
# COMPACT_ATOMS: atom_id res chain seq x y z
N MET A 1 -49.03 10.08 -20.55
CA MET A 1 -48.46 10.55 -19.27
C MET A 1 -47.09 11.08 -19.61
N GLU A 2 -46.99 12.41 -19.69
CA GLU A 2 -45.94 13.18 -20.35
C GLU A 2 -44.66 13.33 -19.52
N ILE A 3 -43.58 13.62 -20.25
CA ILE A 3 -42.27 14.09 -19.83
C ILE A 3 -42.39 15.48 -19.21
N ILE A 4 -41.71 15.77 -18.09
CA ILE A 4 -41.26 17.13 -17.76
C ILE A 4 -39.87 17.06 -17.07
N GLU A 5 -38.85 17.50 -17.81
CA GLU A 5 -37.60 18.06 -17.29
C GLU A 5 -37.89 19.36 -16.52
N ASN A 6 -37.29 19.56 -15.36
CA ASN A 6 -37.22 20.88 -14.75
C ASN A 6 -35.77 21.36 -14.68
N HIS A 7 -35.43 22.16 -15.69
CA HIS A 7 -34.41 23.19 -15.66
C HIS A 7 -34.79 24.26 -14.62
N GLN A 8 -33.84 24.70 -13.79
CA GLN A 8 -33.65 26.12 -13.48
C GLN A 8 -32.26 26.35 -12.90
N ILE A 9 -31.32 26.66 -13.80
CA ILE A 9 -30.04 27.29 -13.50
C ILE A 9 -30.32 28.80 -13.52
N SER A 10 -30.39 29.41 -12.36
CA SER A 10 -30.41 30.86 -12.19
C SER A 10 -28.98 31.38 -12.30
N GLN A 11 -28.74 32.18 -13.33
CA GLN A 11 -27.53 32.96 -13.51
C GLN A 11 -27.43 34.01 -12.39
N GLU A 12 -26.31 34.06 -11.67
CA GLU A 12 -25.92 35.24 -10.90
C GLU A 12 -24.49 35.67 -11.27
N THR A 13 -24.47 36.70 -12.11
CA THR A 13 -23.44 37.71 -12.37
C THR A 13 -21.98 37.44 -11.96
N ALA A 14 -21.15 37.31 -12.99
CA ALA A 14 -19.70 37.44 -12.88
C ALA A 14 -19.28 38.83 -12.38
N LYS A 15 -18.65 38.89 -11.20
CA LYS A 15 -17.76 39.98 -10.78
C LYS A 15 -16.39 39.41 -10.38
N THR A 16 -15.43 39.66 -11.27
CA THR A 16 -13.99 39.86 -11.05
C THR A 16 -13.38 39.40 -9.71
N GLY A 17 -12.49 38.40 -9.77
CA GLY A 17 -11.56 38.08 -8.69
C GLY A 17 -10.60 36.95 -9.05
N LYS A 18 -9.35 37.30 -9.39
CA LYS A 18 -8.14 36.47 -9.48
C LYS A 18 -8.31 34.95 -9.23
N THR A 19 -8.19 34.16 -10.30
CA THR A 19 -8.04 32.69 -10.24
C THR A 19 -6.69 32.34 -9.62
N ALA A 20 -6.66 32.15 -8.30
CA ALA A 20 -5.60 31.36 -7.67
C ALA A 20 -5.88 29.89 -8.00
N ASN A 21 -4.97 29.26 -8.74
CA ASN A 21 -4.97 27.83 -9.05
C ASN A 21 -4.78 27.05 -7.73
N LYS A 22 -5.86 26.85 -6.99
CA LYS A 22 -5.85 26.03 -5.78
C LYS A 22 -5.91 24.57 -6.25
N LYS A 23 -4.75 23.92 -6.32
CA LYS A 23 -4.66 22.48 -6.55
C LYS A 23 -5.45 21.81 -5.42
N PHE A 24 -6.63 21.26 -5.72
CA PHE A 24 -7.39 20.47 -4.76
C PHE A 24 -6.60 19.20 -4.49
N ILE A 25 -5.86 19.19 -3.39
CA ILE A 25 -5.32 17.95 -2.83
C ILE A 25 -6.53 17.30 -2.15
N MET A 26 -7.02 16.20 -2.71
CA MET A 26 -8.03 15.37 -2.07
C MET A 26 -7.40 14.74 -0.84
N VAL A 27 -7.50 15.42 0.32
CA VAL A 27 -7.11 14.84 1.60
C VAL A 27 -8.23 13.90 2.00
N ASN A 28 -8.10 12.63 1.63
CA ASN A 28 -8.98 11.59 2.07
C ASN A 28 -8.69 11.27 3.55
N GLU A 29 -9.72 11.09 4.39
CA GLU A 29 -9.56 10.75 5.82
C GLU A 29 -8.77 9.46 6.06
N TRP A 30 -8.79 8.55 5.09
CA TRP A 30 -7.99 7.31 5.12
C TRP A 30 -6.55 7.50 4.64
N ASN A 31 -6.14 8.70 4.21
CA ASN A 31 -4.77 9.02 3.79
C ASN A 31 -3.99 9.79 4.87
N GLU A 32 -4.10 9.36 6.13
CA GLU A 32 -3.50 10.08 7.26
C GLU A 32 -2.01 9.79 7.47
N PHE A 33 -1.57 8.56 7.21
CA PHE A 33 -0.21 8.11 7.50
C PHE A 33 0.48 7.40 6.32
N PRO A 34 1.82 7.39 6.28
CA PRO A 34 2.58 6.65 5.27
C PRO A 34 2.37 5.14 5.35
N ILE A 35 2.24 4.52 4.19
CA ILE A 35 2.29 3.07 4.04
C ILE A 35 3.53 2.72 3.22
N LEU A 36 4.33 1.83 3.80
CA LEU A 36 5.53 1.29 3.19
C LEU A 36 5.25 -0.12 2.72
N GLU A 37 5.48 -0.39 1.45
CA GLU A 37 5.64 -1.74 0.94
C GLU A 37 7.13 -2.07 0.86
N MET A 38 7.50 -3.25 1.35
CA MET A 38 8.87 -3.74 1.32
C MET A 38 8.94 -5.01 0.48
N GLY A 39 9.73 -4.95 -0.58
CA GLY A 39 10.07 -6.09 -1.41
C GLY A 39 11.40 -6.70 -0.96
N PHE A 40 11.34 -7.92 -0.43
CA PHE A 40 12.52 -8.70 -0.02
C PHE A 40 12.70 -9.94 -0.90
N SER A 41 13.95 -10.26 -1.22
CA SER A 41 14.34 -11.52 -1.86
C SER A 41 14.63 -12.63 -0.86
N ALA A 42 14.83 -13.85 -1.38
CA ALA A 42 15.20 -15.03 -0.61
C ALA A 42 16.56 -14.84 0.08
N GLY A 43 16.53 -14.49 1.38
CA GLY A 43 17.72 -14.38 2.22
C GLY A 43 17.72 -13.19 3.19
N GLU A 44 16.77 -12.26 3.08
CA GLU A 44 16.91 -10.93 3.69
C GLU A 44 16.19 -10.74 5.03
N LEU A 45 15.92 -11.84 5.76
CA LEU A 45 15.35 -11.75 7.11
C LEU A 45 16.22 -10.88 8.03
N GLU A 46 17.55 -11.02 7.92
CA GLU A 46 18.50 -10.20 8.68
C GLU A 46 18.38 -8.70 8.35
N ALA A 47 18.22 -8.35 7.07
CA ALA A 47 18.05 -6.95 6.66
C ALA A 47 16.74 -6.37 7.20
N MET A 48 15.67 -7.16 7.18
CA MET A 48 14.39 -6.78 7.77
C MET A 48 14.49 -6.59 9.28
N GLU A 49 15.15 -7.50 9.99
CA GLU A 49 15.40 -7.38 11.43
C GLU A 49 16.21 -6.13 11.76
N ILE A 50 17.28 -5.84 11.01
CA ILE A 50 18.10 -4.64 11.18
C ILE A 50 17.25 -3.38 10.95
N PHE A 51 16.44 -3.34 9.89
CA PHE A 51 15.58 -2.21 9.58
C PHE A 51 14.61 -1.91 10.74
N PHE A 52 13.86 -2.92 11.18
CA PHE A 52 12.85 -2.73 12.21
C PHE A 52 13.43 -2.52 13.61
N LYS A 53 14.59 -3.11 13.93
CA LYS A 53 15.28 -2.87 15.20
C LYS A 53 15.69 -1.39 15.38
N ASN A 54 15.93 -0.68 14.28
CA ASN A 54 16.27 0.75 14.30
C ASN A 54 15.05 1.66 14.14
N MET A 55 13.84 1.09 14.06
CA MET A 55 12.62 1.85 13.87
C MET A 55 11.97 2.22 15.21
N PRO A 56 11.47 3.46 15.39
CA PRO A 56 10.69 3.81 16.56
C PRO A 56 9.44 2.93 16.68
N GLU A 57 9.09 2.55 17.90
CA GLU A 57 7.88 1.79 18.21
C GLU A 57 6.61 2.50 17.69
N GLN A 58 6.58 3.82 17.82
CA GLN A 58 5.49 4.67 17.32
C GLN A 58 5.97 5.46 16.09
N SER A 59 6.32 4.74 15.03
CA SER A 59 6.75 5.34 13.76
C SER A 59 5.66 6.18 13.10
N GLY A 60 4.39 5.92 13.43
CA GLY A 60 3.24 6.52 12.77
C GLY A 60 3.03 6.01 11.35
N MET A 61 3.64 4.87 11.00
CA MET A 61 3.62 4.30 9.64
C MET A 61 3.13 2.84 9.67
N ALA A 62 2.61 2.35 8.56
CA ALA A 62 2.31 0.93 8.39
C ALA A 62 3.26 0.29 7.38
N PHE A 63 3.59 -0.98 7.58
CA PHE A 63 4.55 -1.71 6.77
C PHE A 63 3.92 -2.97 6.20
N PHE A 64 4.21 -3.27 4.94
CA PHE A 64 3.78 -4.49 4.24
C PHE A 64 4.99 -5.28 3.82
N ASP A 65 5.06 -6.54 4.28
CA ASP A 65 6.10 -7.48 3.89
C ASP A 65 5.56 -8.43 2.82
N VAL A 66 5.97 -8.19 1.58
CA VAL A 66 5.57 -8.97 0.41
C VAL A 66 6.68 -9.95 0.06
N GLN A 67 6.59 -11.19 0.55
CA GLN A 67 7.60 -12.21 0.27
C GLN A 67 7.25 -13.13 -0.90
N HIS A 68 8.24 -13.35 -1.77
CA HIS A 68 8.32 -14.53 -2.65
C HIS A 68 8.83 -15.74 -1.85
N ARG A 69 7.96 -16.44 -1.12
CA ARG A 69 8.32 -17.74 -0.54
C ARG A 69 7.37 -18.85 -0.96
N ASP A 70 7.94 -20.04 -1.08
CA ASP A 70 7.24 -21.28 -1.36
C ASP A 70 6.37 -21.71 -0.15
N HIS A 71 5.27 -22.38 -0.44
CA HIS A 71 4.10 -22.63 0.40
C HIS A 71 4.34 -23.52 1.63
N ASN A 72 5.59 -23.91 1.89
CA ASN A 72 5.94 -24.90 2.91
C ASN A 72 6.36 -24.28 4.25
N TYR A 73 6.48 -22.95 4.35
CA TYR A 73 6.87 -22.21 5.57
C TYR A 73 5.76 -21.28 6.08
N VAL A 74 4.50 -21.71 5.98
CA VAL A 74 3.34 -20.93 6.41
C VAL A 74 3.32 -20.80 7.94
N GLY A 75 3.23 -19.58 8.45
CA GLY A 75 2.83 -19.29 9.84
C GLY A 75 3.92 -18.97 10.86
N VAL A 76 5.22 -19.10 10.56
CA VAL A 76 6.29 -18.83 11.56
C VAL A 76 6.89 -17.43 11.43
N LEU A 77 6.74 -16.80 10.25
CA LEU A 77 7.36 -15.50 9.99
C LEU A 77 6.81 -14.36 10.88
N PRO A 78 5.49 -14.20 11.08
CA PRO A 78 4.98 -13.21 12.03
C PRO A 78 5.56 -13.40 13.42
N ASP A 79 5.65 -14.65 13.89
CA ASP A 79 6.22 -14.98 15.21
C ASP A 79 7.72 -14.71 15.32
N ILE A 80 8.48 -14.93 14.25
CA ILE A 80 9.91 -14.61 14.19
C ILE A 80 10.10 -13.09 14.24
N LEU A 81 9.37 -12.36 13.41
CA LEU A 81 9.44 -10.92 13.34
C LEU A 81 8.99 -10.25 14.63
N GLN A 82 7.92 -10.73 15.26
CA GLN A 82 7.40 -10.13 16.48
C GLN A 82 8.41 -10.16 17.64
N ARG A 83 9.40 -11.07 17.62
CA ARG A 83 10.47 -11.14 18.63
C ARG A 83 11.48 -10.01 18.53
N THR A 84 11.61 -9.38 17.36
CA THR A 84 12.63 -8.37 17.08
C THR A 84 12.04 -7.00 16.75
N ILE A 85 10.76 -6.96 16.34
CA ILE A 85 10.04 -5.75 15.95
C ILE A 85 9.15 -5.25 17.10
N ALA A 86 9.24 -3.95 17.39
CA ALA A 86 8.39 -3.29 18.39
C ALA A 86 6.94 -3.06 17.89
N ALA A 87 6.77 -2.76 16.60
CA ALA A 87 5.48 -2.71 15.94
C ALA A 87 4.72 -4.05 16.04
N THR A 88 3.39 -3.99 16.03
CA THR A 88 2.55 -5.20 16.06
C THR A 88 2.61 -5.89 14.70
N VAL A 89 3.03 -7.15 14.66
CA VAL A 89 3.13 -7.96 13.45
C VAL A 89 1.87 -8.83 13.33
N ILE A 90 1.16 -8.73 12.21
CA ILE A 90 -0.03 -9.56 11.96
C ILE A 90 0.03 -10.20 10.58
N GLU A 91 -0.46 -11.44 10.50
CA GLU A 91 -0.71 -12.10 9.23
C GLU A 91 -2.04 -11.65 8.63
N LEU A 92 -2.03 -11.28 7.35
CA LEU A 92 -3.24 -10.92 6.62
C LEU A 92 -4.05 -12.15 6.24
N ASN A 93 -5.24 -12.26 6.82
CA ASN A 93 -6.18 -13.37 6.61
C ASN A 93 -7.54 -12.95 6.02
N GLY A 94 -7.76 -11.66 5.75
CA GLY A 94 -9.02 -11.15 5.23
C GLY A 94 -9.06 -9.63 5.13
N GLN A 95 -10.26 -9.08 4.97
CA GLN A 95 -10.42 -7.63 4.94
C GLN A 95 -10.13 -7.02 6.30
N LEU A 96 -9.29 -5.99 6.32
CA LEU A 96 -9.00 -5.24 7.55
C LEU A 96 -8.65 -3.78 7.24
N GLU A 97 -8.90 -2.92 8.21
CA GLU A 97 -8.47 -1.53 8.21
C GLU A 97 -6.97 -1.45 8.53
N VAL A 98 -6.20 -0.75 7.69
CA VAL A 98 -4.78 -0.51 7.94
C VAL A 98 -4.62 0.48 9.08
N LYS A 99 -3.73 0.16 10.02
CA LYS A 99 -3.43 0.97 11.20
C LYS A 99 -1.93 1.31 11.22
N PRO A 100 -1.56 2.51 11.71
CA PRO A 100 -0.16 2.85 11.91
C PRO A 100 0.45 2.00 13.04
N ASN A 101 1.77 1.81 13.00
CA ASN A 101 2.55 0.98 13.92
C ASN A 101 2.28 -0.52 13.80
N TYR A 102 1.82 -0.96 12.63
CA TYR A 102 1.63 -2.37 12.29
C TYR A 102 2.55 -2.81 11.14
N VAL A 103 2.99 -4.06 11.21
CA VAL A 103 3.63 -4.79 10.12
C VAL A 103 2.67 -5.89 9.66
N TYR A 104 2.31 -5.86 8.39
CA TYR A 104 1.40 -6.80 7.77
C TYR A 104 2.20 -7.81 6.94
N VAL A 105 2.16 -9.07 7.36
CA VAL A 105 2.75 -10.19 6.63
C VAL A 105 1.67 -10.80 5.75
N ILE A 106 1.93 -10.87 4.44
CA ILE A 106 0.94 -11.40 3.49
C ILE A 106 1.06 -12.91 3.42
N SER A 107 -0.06 -13.59 3.63
CA SER A 107 -0.18 -15.04 3.44
C SER A 107 0.31 -15.44 2.03
N PRO A 108 1.11 -16.51 1.91
CA PRO A 108 1.48 -17.05 0.61
C PRO A 108 0.25 -17.32 -0.27
N ASN A 109 0.41 -17.27 -1.59
CA ASN A 109 -0.68 -17.52 -2.56
C ASN A 109 -1.86 -16.53 -2.55
N LYS A 110 -1.73 -15.37 -1.92
CA LYS A 110 -2.75 -14.32 -1.96
C LYS A 110 -2.22 -13.09 -2.68
N ASN A 111 -3.10 -12.47 -3.46
CA ASN A 111 -2.91 -11.09 -3.89
C ASN A 111 -3.73 -10.19 -2.96
N PHE A 112 -3.35 -8.92 -2.90
CA PHE A 112 -4.04 -7.96 -2.08
C PHE A 112 -4.01 -6.57 -2.74
N SER A 113 -4.99 -5.76 -2.38
CA SER A 113 -5.10 -4.36 -2.78
C SER A 113 -5.59 -3.54 -1.61
N ILE A 114 -5.41 -2.22 -1.68
CA ILE A 114 -5.96 -1.28 -0.70
C ILE A 114 -6.99 -0.37 -1.35
N VAL A 115 -8.10 -0.15 -0.66
CA VAL A 115 -9.16 0.78 -1.06
C VAL A 115 -9.68 1.49 0.18
N LYS A 116 -9.57 2.81 0.19
CA LYS A 116 -9.99 3.67 1.30
C LYS A 116 -9.38 3.28 2.65
N GLY A 117 -8.10 2.91 2.67
CA GLY A 117 -7.43 2.43 3.88
C GLY A 117 -7.77 0.99 4.30
N PHE A 118 -8.62 0.27 3.55
CA PHE A 118 -8.95 -1.13 3.83
C PHE A 118 -8.23 -2.06 2.86
N LEU A 119 -7.64 -3.13 3.39
CA LEU A 119 -7.04 -4.19 2.60
C LEU A 119 -8.09 -5.18 2.12
N HIS A 120 -7.92 -5.64 0.89
CA HIS A 120 -8.74 -6.67 0.28
C HIS A 120 -7.85 -7.79 -0.23
N LEU A 121 -7.99 -8.99 0.34
CA LEU A 121 -7.28 -10.18 -0.13
C LEU A 121 -8.13 -10.90 -1.16
N PHE A 122 -7.49 -11.36 -2.24
CA PHE A 122 -8.13 -12.12 -3.29
C PHE A 122 -7.20 -13.22 -3.81
N ASN A 123 -7.83 -14.25 -4.38
CA ASN A 123 -7.08 -15.33 -5.01
C ASN A 123 -6.45 -14.81 -6.32
N PRO A 124 -5.17 -15.11 -6.59
CA PRO A 124 -4.54 -14.74 -7.84
C PRO A 124 -5.25 -15.40 -9.02
N VAL A 125 -5.43 -14.65 -10.12
CA VAL A 125 -6.11 -15.13 -11.34
C VAL A 125 -5.36 -16.31 -11.98
N ALA A 126 -4.02 -16.31 -11.89
CA ALA A 126 -3.19 -17.43 -12.31
C ALA A 126 -2.57 -18.13 -11.10
N SER A 127 -2.78 -19.45 -10.99
CA SER A 127 -2.18 -20.30 -9.96
C SER A 127 -0.69 -20.59 -10.21
N ARG A 128 -0.20 -20.40 -11.45
CA ARG A 128 1.19 -20.65 -11.88
C ARG A 128 1.61 -19.62 -12.95
N GLY A 129 2.89 -19.23 -12.98
CA GLY A 129 3.45 -18.27 -13.95
C GLY A 129 4.31 -17.18 -13.30
N LEU A 130 4.66 -16.14 -14.07
CA LEU A 130 5.34 -14.94 -13.56
C LEU A 130 4.40 -14.21 -12.60
N ARG A 131 4.59 -14.43 -11.29
CA ARG A 131 3.94 -13.62 -10.25
C ARG A 131 4.90 -12.49 -9.91
N LEU A 132 4.36 -11.27 -9.90
CA LEU A 132 5.07 -10.07 -9.48
C LEU A 132 4.32 -9.47 -8.27
N PRO A 133 4.26 -10.20 -7.14
CA PRO A 133 3.51 -9.78 -5.96
C PRO A 133 3.90 -8.40 -5.45
N ILE A 134 5.17 -8.00 -5.60
CA ILE A 134 5.62 -6.65 -5.22
C ILE A 134 4.94 -5.63 -6.17
N ASP A 135 5.05 -5.83 -7.48
CA ASP A 135 4.41 -4.93 -8.46
C ASP A 135 2.86 -4.91 -8.38
N MET A 136 2.22 -5.94 -7.83
CA MET A 136 0.76 -6.07 -7.81
C MET A 136 0.07 -5.15 -6.79
N PHE A 137 0.72 -4.78 -5.69
CA PHE A 137 0.09 -3.96 -4.66
C PHE A 137 0.18 -2.46 -4.97
N PHE A 138 1.32 -2.02 -5.50
CA PHE A 138 1.63 -0.60 -5.74
C PHE A 138 0.58 0.21 -6.49
N PRO A 139 -0.05 -0.27 -7.59
CA PRO A 139 -1.08 0.51 -8.28
C PRO A 139 -2.23 0.90 -7.35
N SER A 140 -2.68 0.00 -6.48
CA SER A 140 -3.73 0.31 -5.51
C SER A 140 -3.24 1.21 -4.37
N LEU A 141 -2.01 0.96 -3.89
CA LEU A 141 -1.40 1.73 -2.81
C LEU A 141 -1.18 3.20 -3.19
N THR A 142 -0.61 3.43 -4.35
CA THR A 142 -0.28 4.77 -4.85
C THR A 142 -1.53 5.59 -5.17
N ILE A 143 -2.62 4.96 -5.59
CA ILE A 143 -3.92 5.63 -5.74
C ILE A 143 -4.52 5.99 -4.38
N ASP A 144 -4.45 5.08 -3.40
CA ASP A 144 -5.06 5.29 -2.08
C ASP A 144 -4.29 6.31 -1.22
N LYS A 145 -2.95 6.26 -1.30
CA LYS A 145 -2.04 7.03 -0.44
C LYS A 145 -1.31 8.17 -1.14
N LEU A 146 -1.30 8.21 -2.47
CA LEU A 146 -0.63 9.24 -3.25
C LEU A 146 0.83 9.41 -2.79
N ASN A 147 1.18 10.61 -2.32
CA ASN A 147 2.51 10.95 -1.83
C ASN A 147 2.89 10.31 -0.48
N LYS A 148 1.98 9.55 0.14
CA LYS A 148 2.22 8.76 1.36
C LYS A 148 2.48 7.28 1.06
N ALA A 149 2.46 6.88 -0.22
CA ALA A 149 2.96 5.58 -0.64
C ALA A 149 4.49 5.60 -0.67
N ILE A 150 5.11 4.60 -0.05
CA ILE A 150 6.55 4.43 0.01
C ILE A 150 6.89 3.01 -0.41
N GLU A 151 7.94 2.88 -1.21
CA GLU A 151 8.49 1.61 -1.65
C GLU A 151 9.90 1.44 -1.12
N ILE A 152 10.18 0.26 -0.57
CA ILE A 152 11.51 -0.16 -0.19
C ILE A 152 11.81 -1.44 -0.99
N ILE A 153 12.67 -1.33 -1.99
CA ILE A 153 13.20 -2.50 -2.71
C ILE A 153 14.58 -2.83 -2.17
N LEU A 154 14.72 -4.05 -1.66
CA LEU A 154 15.99 -4.60 -1.20
C LEU A 154 16.58 -5.57 -2.24
N SER A 155 17.74 -6.12 -1.93
CA SER A 155 18.56 -6.81 -2.92
C SER A 155 17.87 -8.06 -3.47
N GLY A 156 17.65 -8.10 -4.78
CA GLY A 156 16.96 -9.20 -5.44
C GLY A 156 17.45 -9.45 -6.86
N ILE A 157 17.25 -10.68 -7.34
CA ILE A 157 17.58 -11.09 -8.72
C ILE A 157 16.37 -10.90 -9.66
N SER A 158 15.20 -10.59 -9.09
CA SER A 158 13.94 -10.41 -9.82
C SER A 158 13.79 -9.00 -10.39
N SER A 159 12.99 -8.86 -11.45
CA SER A 159 12.52 -7.56 -11.93
C SER A 159 11.28 -7.05 -11.18
N ASP A 160 10.73 -7.86 -10.28
CA ASP A 160 9.57 -7.52 -9.44
C ASP A 160 9.89 -6.32 -8.55
N GLY A 161 9.02 -5.30 -8.56
CA GLY A 161 9.22 -3.98 -7.96
C GLY A 161 9.52 -2.88 -8.98
N SER A 162 9.94 -3.22 -10.21
CA SER A 162 10.26 -2.19 -11.21
C SER A 162 9.03 -1.38 -11.64
N LEU A 163 7.85 -2.00 -11.69
CA LEU A 163 6.60 -1.31 -12.02
C LEU A 163 6.07 -0.55 -10.81
N GLY A 164 6.28 -1.09 -9.60
CA GLY A 164 6.06 -0.42 -8.33
C GLY A 164 6.74 0.94 -8.28
N ILE A 165 8.06 0.95 -8.52
CA ILE A 165 8.90 2.16 -8.46
C ILE A 165 8.31 3.24 -9.37
N LYS A 166 7.96 2.85 -10.59
CA LYS A 166 7.35 3.77 -11.55
C LYS A 166 6.04 4.35 -11.02
N ALA A 167 5.14 3.51 -10.52
CA ALA A 167 3.84 3.94 -10.00
C ALA A 167 3.97 4.89 -8.79
N VAL A 168 4.92 4.61 -7.89
CA VAL A 168 5.19 5.45 -6.71
C VAL A 168 5.70 6.82 -7.13
N LYS A 169 6.67 6.86 -8.06
CA LYS A 169 7.19 8.14 -8.58
C LYS A 169 6.13 8.96 -9.32
N GLU A 170 5.27 8.31 -10.12
CA GLU A 170 4.16 8.97 -10.83
C GLU A 170 3.15 9.62 -9.88
N ASN A 171 2.98 9.09 -8.67
CA ASN A 171 2.06 9.59 -7.65
C ASN A 171 2.74 10.44 -6.56
N ASN A 172 3.96 10.93 -6.81
CA ASN A 172 4.74 11.75 -5.88
C ASN A 172 5.08 11.07 -4.54
N GLY A 173 5.08 9.73 -4.50
CA GLY A 173 5.55 8.94 -3.37
C GLY A 173 7.08 8.87 -3.28
N LEU A 174 7.57 8.08 -2.32
CA LEU A 174 8.99 7.89 -2.03
C LEU A 174 9.43 6.48 -2.42
N VAL A 175 10.58 6.39 -3.09
CA VAL A 175 11.33 5.16 -3.35
C VAL A 175 12.72 5.40 -2.80
#